data_AF-A0A380DKZ0-F1
#
_entry.id   AF-A0A380DKZ0-F1
#
_cell.length_a   1.000
_cell.length_b   1.000
_cell.length_c   1.000
_cell.angle_alpha   90.00
_cell.angle_beta   90.00
_cell.angle_gamma   90.00
#
_symmetry.space_group_name_H-M   'P 1'
#
loop_
_entity.id
_entity.type
_entity.pdbx_description
1 polymer ?
#
loop_
_entity_poly.entity_id
_entity_poly.type
_entity_poly.pdbx_seq_one_letter_code
_entity_poly.pdbx_strand_id
1 'polypeptide(L)'
;MQKIKKIIVQTVPKSKLDFLANAPHQGVAALIAPYEYADFNQFLKQQKEKEGLSTVLILDGLEDPHNLGSILRTADATGVDGVIIPKRRSVTLTQTVAKASNRCN
;
A
#
# COMPACT_ATOMS: atom_id res chain seq x y z
N MET A 1 28.13 2.69 -7.92
CA MET A 1 27.02 2.78 -6.94
C MET A 1 26.19 4.01 -7.29
N GLN A 2 25.14 3.87 -8.10
CA GLN A 2 24.36 5.03 -8.60
C GLN A 2 23.32 5.43 -7.55
N LYS A 3 23.57 6.55 -6.88
CA LYS A 3 22.64 7.19 -5.93
C LYS A 3 21.54 7.91 -6.69
N ILE A 4 20.45 7.21 -7.01
CA ILE A 4 19.19 7.87 -7.37
C ILE A 4 18.36 7.91 -6.07
N LYS A 5 18.41 9.07 -5.39
CA LYS A 5 17.63 9.47 -4.19
C LYS A 5 17.51 8.42 -3.07
N LYS A 6 18.39 8.47 -2.06
CA LYS A 6 18.28 7.82 -0.72
C LYS A 6 17.98 6.30 -0.66
N ILE A 7 17.98 5.58 -1.78
CA ILE A 7 17.73 4.13 -1.81
C ILE A 7 19.05 3.38 -2.00
N ILE A 8 19.33 2.38 -1.16
CA ILE A 8 20.50 1.50 -1.29
C ILE A 8 20.18 0.47 -2.38
N VAL A 9 20.98 0.46 -3.45
CA VAL A 9 20.84 -0.47 -4.57
C VAL A 9 22.00 -1.45 -4.56
N GLN A 10 21.69 -2.75 -4.53
CA GLN A 10 22.66 -3.83 -4.60
C GLN A 10 22.32 -4.76 -5.76
N THR A 11 23.29 -5.00 -6.64
CA THR A 11 23.20 -6.04 -7.68
C THR A 11 23.52 -7.39 -7.03
N VAL A 12 22.64 -8.36 -7.20
CA VAL A 12 22.78 -9.70 -6.61
C VAL A 12 22.55 -10.78 -7.69
N PRO A 13 23.07 -12.00 -7.50
CA PRO A 13 22.76 -13.12 -8.39
C PRO A 13 21.25 -13.44 -8.40
N LYS A 14 20.77 -14.00 -9.51
CA LYS A 14 19.35 -14.38 -9.68
C LYS A 14 18.85 -15.26 -8.52
N SER A 15 19.64 -16.22 -8.08
CA SER A 15 19.32 -17.11 -6.95
C SER A 15 19.01 -16.38 -5.66
N LYS A 16 19.60 -15.20 -5.43
CA LYS A 16 19.28 -14.38 -4.26
C LYS A 16 17.91 -13.72 -4.38
N LEU A 17 17.51 -13.33 -5.58
CA LEU A 17 16.16 -12.81 -5.85
C LEU A 17 15.12 -13.92 -5.74
N ASP A 18 15.42 -15.11 -6.29
CA ASP A 18 14.56 -16.30 -6.17
C ASP A 18 14.33 -16.69 -4.70
N PHE A 19 15.35 -16.54 -3.85
CA PHE A 19 15.23 -16.78 -2.39
C PHE A 19 14.39 -15.71 -1.67
N LEU A 20 14.46 -14.46 -2.11
CA LEU A 20 13.81 -13.33 -1.42
C LEU A 20 12.31 -13.19 -1.76
N ALA A 21 11.84 -13.78 -2.86
CA ALA A 21 10.47 -13.64 -3.31
C ALA A 21 9.91 -14.96 -3.86
N ASN A 22 8.79 -15.42 -3.29
CA ASN A 22 7.99 -16.54 -3.83
C ASN A 22 7.07 -16.10 -4.99
N ALA A 23 7.46 -15.05 -5.74
CA ALA A 23 6.67 -14.46 -6.81
C ALA A 23 7.58 -13.95 -7.95
N PRO A 24 7.07 -13.80 -9.19
CA PRO A 24 7.87 -13.30 -10.31
C PRO A 24 8.47 -11.92 -10.00
N HIS A 25 9.80 -11.85 -9.92
CA HIS A 25 10.55 -10.62 -9.62
C HIS A 25 11.08 -9.90 -10.88
N GLN A 26 11.04 -10.52 -12.07
CA GLN A 26 11.48 -9.89 -13.34
C GLN A 26 12.89 -9.23 -13.28
N GLY A 27 13.77 -9.75 -12.42
CA GLY A 27 15.13 -9.25 -12.23
C GLY A 27 15.31 -8.11 -11.20
N VAL A 28 14.24 -7.66 -10.53
CA VAL A 28 14.32 -6.57 -9.53
C VAL A 28 13.45 -6.90 -8.30
N ALA A 29 13.96 -6.63 -7.11
CA ALA A 29 13.20 -6.71 -5.86
C ALA A 29 13.48 -5.48 -4.98
N ALA A 30 12.50 -5.11 -4.16
CA ALA A 30 12.62 -4.02 -3.19
C ALA A 30 12.14 -4.51 -1.82
N LEU A 31 12.93 -4.22 -0.80
CA LEU A 31 12.51 -4.39 0.59
C LEU A 31 11.87 -3.09 1.05
N ILE A 32 10.59 -3.17 1.40
CA ILE A 32 9.82 -2.03 1.90
C ILE A 32 9.51 -2.25 3.39
N ALA A 33 9.53 -1.17 4.17
CA ALA A 33 8.98 -1.21 5.51
C ALA A 33 7.48 -1.57 5.44
N PRO A 34 6.93 -2.27 6.43
CA PRO A 34 5.50 -2.51 6.50
C PRO A 34 4.75 -1.17 6.50
N TYR A 35 3.60 -1.13 5.83
CA TYR A 35 2.75 0.05 5.80
C TYR A 35 2.25 0.36 7.22
N GLU A 36 2.45 1.59 7.67
CA GLU A 36 1.86 2.07 8.92
C GLU A 36 0.42 2.55 8.65
N TYR A 37 -0.50 2.17 9.53
CA TYR A 37 -1.87 2.70 9.48
C TYR A 37 -1.86 4.17 9.86
N ALA A 38 -2.59 4.99 9.11
CA ALA A 38 -2.80 6.38 9.47
C ALA A 38 -3.57 6.49 10.80
N ASP A 39 -3.21 7.48 11.62
CA ASP A 39 -3.97 7.80 12.82
C ASP A 39 -5.36 8.37 12.44
N PHE A 40 -6.41 7.73 12.95
CA PHE A 40 -7.77 8.09 12.60
C PHE A 40 -8.16 9.50 13.07
N ASN A 41 -7.68 9.95 14.23
CA ASN A 41 -7.98 11.29 14.73
C ASN A 41 -7.28 12.36 13.90
N GLN A 42 -6.04 12.10 13.48
CA GLN A 42 -5.30 12.98 12.57
C GLN A 42 -6.02 13.08 11.22
N PHE A 43 -6.48 11.95 10.67
CA PHE A 43 -7.28 11.94 9.44
C PHE A 43 -8.53 12.81 9.58
N LEU A 44 -9.32 12.60 10.65
CA LEU A 44 -10.53 13.40 10.89
C LEU A 44 -10.24 14.90 11.01
N LYS A 45 -9.11 15.28 11.64
CA LYS A 45 -8.70 16.67 11.75
C LYS A 45 -8.41 17.27 10.37
N GLN A 46 -7.66 16.56 9.53
CA GLN A 46 -7.36 17.01 8.16
C GLN A 46 -8.63 17.19 7.31
N GLN A 47 -9.59 16.26 7.43
CA GLN A 47 -10.85 16.36 6.67
C GLN A 47 -11.73 17.52 7.14
N LYS A 48 -11.70 17.88 8.44
CA LYS A 48 -12.41 19.05 8.97
C LYS A 48 -11.85 20.39 8.47
N GLU A 49 -10.55 20.44 8.18
CA GLU A 49 -9.86 21.64 7.70
C GLU A 49 -10.02 21.84 6.17
N LYS A 50 -10.53 20.82 5.45
CA LYS A 50 -10.70 20.84 4.00
C LYS A 50 -12.01 21.53 3.62
N GLU A 51 -11.99 22.35 2.58
CA GLU A 51 -13.23 22.88 1.99
C GLU A 51 -13.88 21.81 1.11
N GLY A 52 -15.15 21.49 1.39
CA GLY A 52 -15.94 20.51 0.63
C GLY A 52 -16.31 19.25 1.41
N LEU A 53 -16.96 18.30 0.73
CA LEU A 53 -17.35 17.02 1.31
C LEU A 53 -16.19 16.03 1.24
N SER A 54 -15.89 15.39 2.37
CA SER A 54 -14.94 14.28 2.45
C SER A 54 -15.63 12.98 2.04
N THR A 55 -15.03 12.25 1.10
CA THR A 55 -15.52 10.94 0.66
C THR A 55 -14.65 9.84 1.26
N VAL A 56 -15.26 8.97 2.06
CA VAL A 56 -14.55 7.90 2.79
C VAL A 56 -15.18 6.56 2.47
N LEU A 57 -14.34 5.55 2.24
CA LEU A 57 -14.78 4.17 2.03
C LEU A 57 -14.55 3.35 3.31
N ILE A 58 -15.58 2.62 3.75
CA ILE A 58 -15.47 1.68 4.87
C ILE A 58 -15.57 0.28 4.31
N LEU A 59 -14.57 -0.54 4.61
CA LEU A 59 -14.44 -1.90 4.10
C LEU A 59 -14.51 -2.88 5.27
N ASP A 60 -15.60 -3.61 5.40
CA ASP A 60 -15.79 -4.63 6.44
C ASP A 60 -15.85 -6.03 5.85
N GLY A 61 -15.25 -7.01 6.54
CA GLY A 61 -15.28 -8.42 6.14
C GLY A 61 -14.47 -8.77 4.88
N LEU A 62 -13.41 -8.03 4.57
CA LEU A 62 -12.54 -8.32 3.44
C LEU A 62 -11.55 -9.43 3.78
N GLU A 63 -11.64 -10.56 3.07
CA GLU A 63 -10.83 -11.77 3.32
C GLU A 63 -9.69 -11.98 2.30
N ASP A 64 -9.85 -11.46 1.07
CA ASP A 64 -8.88 -11.64 -0.03
C ASP A 64 -7.98 -10.39 -0.24
N PRO A 65 -6.64 -10.51 -0.12
CA PRO A 65 -5.71 -9.41 -0.37
C PRO A 65 -5.75 -8.82 -1.79
N HIS A 66 -6.08 -9.63 -2.78
CA HIS A 66 -6.14 -9.17 -4.17
C HIS A 66 -7.26 -8.15 -4.38
N ASN A 67 -8.40 -8.38 -3.73
CA ASN A 67 -9.54 -7.47 -3.77
C ASN A 67 -9.22 -6.15 -3.07
N LEU A 68 -8.54 -6.20 -1.91
CA LEU A 68 -8.11 -4.99 -1.20
C LEU A 68 -7.22 -4.11 -2.08
N GLY A 69 -6.24 -4.70 -2.77
CA GLY A 69 -5.36 -3.94 -3.68
C GLY A 69 -6.10 -3.28 -4.83
N SER A 70 -7.08 -3.98 -5.42
CA SER A 70 -7.91 -3.45 -6.52
C SER A 70 -8.81 -2.31 -6.06
N ILE A 71 -9.39 -2.42 -4.87
CA ILE A 71 -10.23 -1.38 -4.27
C ILE A 71 -9.41 -0.14 -3.95
N LEU A 72 -8.25 -0.29 -3.29
CA LEU A 72 -7.38 0.85 -2.95
C LEU A 72 -6.93 1.62 -4.20
N ARG A 73 -6.58 0.90 -5.27
CA ARG A 73 -6.20 1.52 -6.55
C ARG A 73 -7.36 2.29 -7.18
N THR A 74 -8.58 1.78 -7.05
CA THR A 74 -9.78 2.45 -7.57
C THR A 74 -10.10 3.68 -6.72
N ALA A 75 -10.06 3.56 -5.39
CA ALA A 75 -10.29 4.64 -4.44
C ALA A 75 -9.33 5.81 -4.68
N ASP A 76 -8.03 5.53 -4.89
CA ASP A 76 -7.02 6.54 -5.28
C ASP A 76 -7.38 7.21 -6.60
N ALA A 77 -7.71 6.42 -7.63
CA ALA A 77 -8.05 6.96 -8.95
C ALA A 77 -9.34 7.80 -8.98
N THR A 78 -10.27 7.56 -8.04
CA THR A 78 -11.55 8.26 -7.95
C THR A 78 -11.55 9.43 -6.95
N GLY A 79 -10.43 9.67 -6.25
CA GLY A 79 -10.30 10.76 -5.29
C GLY A 79 -11.00 10.53 -3.95
N VAL A 80 -11.06 9.27 -3.49
CA VAL A 80 -11.51 8.96 -2.13
C VAL A 80 -10.47 9.47 -1.14
N ASP A 81 -10.92 10.20 -0.11
CA ASP A 81 -10.03 10.83 0.88
C ASP A 81 -9.45 9.84 1.88
N GLY A 82 -10.16 8.73 2.14
CA GLY A 82 -9.68 7.71 3.07
C GLY A 82 -10.39 6.38 2.93
N VAL A 83 -9.68 5.31 3.28
CA VAL A 83 -10.23 3.95 3.36
C VAL A 83 -10.03 3.42 4.77
N ILE A 84 -11.13 3.04 5.42
CA ILE A 84 -11.15 2.52 6.78
C ILE A 84 -11.38 1.02 6.72
N ILE A 85 -10.47 0.25 7.33
CA ILE A 85 -10.57 -1.20 7.47
C ILE A 85 -10.58 -1.58 8.97
N PRO A 86 -11.32 -2.62 9.38
CA PRO A 86 -11.34 -3.09 10.76
C PRO A 86 -9.97 -3.67 11.15
N LYS A 87 -9.59 -3.54 12.42
CA LYS A 87 -8.31 -4.08 12.94
C LYS A 87 -8.30 -5.61 13.08
N ARG A 88 -9.47 -6.26 13.07
CA ARG A 88 -9.69 -7.71 13.18
C ARG A 88 -10.57 -8.14 12.01
N ARG A 89 -10.37 -9.36 11.48
CA ARG A 89 -11.04 -9.86 10.26
C ARG A 89 -10.76 -9.03 8.99
N SER A 90 -9.59 -8.41 8.94
CA SER A 90 -9.08 -7.73 7.76
C SER A 90 -7.89 -8.48 7.20
N VAL A 91 -7.74 -8.40 5.88
CA VAL A 91 -6.60 -8.91 5.16
C VAL A 91 -5.29 -8.31 5.71
N THR A 92 -4.31 -9.15 6.01
CA THR A 92 -2.92 -8.71 6.13
C THR A 92 -2.48 -8.11 4.80
N LEU A 93 -2.19 -6.80 4.78
CA LEU A 93 -1.52 -6.08 3.69
C LEU A 93 -0.28 -6.86 3.25
N THR A 94 -0.44 -7.68 2.22
CA THR A 94 0.59 -8.57 1.67
C THR A 94 1.22 -7.89 0.45
N GLN A 95 2.36 -8.41 -0.02
CA GLN A 95 3.12 -7.88 -1.17
C GLN A 95 2.24 -7.60 -2.41
N THR A 96 1.10 -8.29 -2.55
CA THR A 96 0.08 -8.09 -3.58
C THR A 96 -0.54 -6.69 -3.56
N VAL A 97 -0.81 -6.12 -2.38
CA VAL A 97 -1.42 -4.80 -2.24
C VAL A 97 -0.44 -3.69 -2.60
N ALA A 98 0.83 -3.83 -2.16
CA ALA A 98 1.89 -2.87 -2.47
C ALA A 98 2.20 -2.77 -3.97
N LYS A 99 1.99 -3.84 -4.76
CA LYS A 99 2.10 -3.80 -6.22
C LYS A 99 0.92 -3.07 -6.90
N ALA A 100 -0.25 -3.07 -6.28
CA ALA A 100 -1.45 -2.47 -6.87
C ALA A 100 -1.55 -0.95 -6.61
N SER A 101 -1.10 -0.49 -5.44
CA SER A 101 -1.13 0.90 -4.97
C SER A 101 0.11 1.67 -5.42
N ASN A 102 0.18 2.04 -6.69
CA ASN A 102 1.37 2.75 -7.21
C ASN A 102 1.37 4.26 -6.92
N ARG A 103 0.37 4.78 -6.20
CA ARG A 103 0.34 6.13 -5.61
C ARG A 103 -0.69 6.12 -4.47
N CYS A 104 -0.26 6.19 -3.23
CA CYS A 104 -1.05 6.77 -2.15
C CYS A 104 -0.02 7.54 -1.32
N ASN A 105 -0.03 8.86 -1.47
CA ASN A 105 0.76 9.78 -0.65
C ASN A 105 -0.07 10.19 0.57
#